data_AF-A0A3C7W9H2-F1
#
_entry.id   AF-A0A3C7W9H2-F1
#
_cell.length_a   1.000
_cell.length_b   1.000
_cell.length_c   1.000
_cell.angle_alpha   90.00
_cell.angle_beta   90.00
_cell.angle_gamma   90.00
#
_symmetry.space_group_name_H-M   'P 1'
#
loop_
_entity.id
_entity.type
_entity.pdbx_description
1 polymer ?
#
loop_
_entity_poly.entity_id
_entity_poly.type
_entity_poly.pdbx_seq_one_letter_code
_entity_poly.pdbx_strand_id
1 'polypeptide(L)'
;MDADCIAGNIAEVSERVRAAAEKVGRAPETVQVLAVSKTHPAEAVRAAFAAGLRHFGENYLQEAEDKIAATADLDGIHWHFIGPIQSNKTRAIAAHFDWVHSV
;
A
#
# COMPACT_ATOMS: atom_id res chain seq x y z
N MET A 1 1.11 4.62 -17.51
CA MET A 1 1.41 5.58 -16.42
C MET A 1 2.88 5.39 -16.14
N ASP A 2 3.70 6.40 -16.40
CA ASP A 2 5.15 6.22 -16.46
C ASP A 2 5.72 6.04 -15.05
N ALA A 3 6.61 5.07 -14.87
CA ALA A 3 7.21 4.75 -13.58
C ALA A 3 7.90 5.98 -12.95
N ASP A 4 8.47 6.85 -13.77
CA ASP A 4 9.11 8.10 -13.34
C ASP A 4 8.10 9.08 -12.71
N CYS A 5 6.86 9.12 -13.21
CA CYS A 5 5.80 9.93 -12.63
C CYS A 5 5.36 9.37 -11.26
N ILE A 6 5.28 8.05 -11.13
CA ILE A 6 4.96 7.39 -9.85
C ILE A 6 6.04 7.70 -8.80
N ALA A 7 7.32 7.55 -9.16
CA ALA A 7 8.44 7.85 -8.26
C ALA A 7 8.46 9.32 -7.83
N GLY A 8 8.25 10.25 -8.75
CA GLY A 8 8.16 11.68 -8.45
C GLY A 8 7.03 12.01 -7.46
N ASN A 9 5.84 11.46 -7.68
CA ASN A 9 4.70 11.65 -6.78
C ASN A 9 4.96 11.08 -5.37
N ILE A 10 5.61 9.91 -5.29
CA ILE A 10 5.97 9.29 -4.02
C ILE A 10 6.99 10.14 -3.26
N ALA A 11 7.98 10.71 -3.95
CA ALA A 11 8.95 11.61 -3.34
C ALA A 11 8.27 12.87 -2.79
N GLU A 12 7.34 13.48 -3.53
CA GLU A 12 6.59 14.65 -3.07
C GLU A 12 5.73 14.34 -1.83
N VAL A 13 5.00 13.21 -1.85
CA VAL A 13 4.16 12.79 -0.71
C VAL A 13 5.02 12.50 0.52
N SER A 14 6.14 11.80 0.34
CA SER A 14 7.05 11.47 1.46
C SER A 14 7.63 12.73 2.10
N GLU A 15 8.03 13.71 1.28
CA GLU A 15 8.51 15.00 1.75
C GLU A 15 7.44 15.79 2.50
N ARG A 16 6.20 15.79 1.99
CA ARG A 16 5.06 16.44 2.66
C ARG A 16 4.77 15.82 4.03
N VAL A 17 4.82 14.49 4.13
CA VAL A 17 4.63 13.79 5.41
C VAL A 17 5.75 14.14 6.38
N ARG A 18 7.01 14.10 5.93
CA ARG A 18 8.19 14.47 6.74
C ARG A 18 8.07 15.88 7.29
N ALA A 19 7.81 16.86 6.42
CA ALA A 19 7.66 18.26 6.81
C ALA A 19 6.48 18.48 7.79
N ALA A 20 5.37 17.77 7.59
CA ALA A 20 4.21 17.85 8.48
C ALA A 20 4.52 17.30 9.89
N ALA A 21 5.25 16.18 9.98
CA ALA A 21 5.65 15.59 11.25
C ALA A 21 6.63 16.51 12.01
N GLU A 22 7.65 17.02 11.32
CA GLU A 22 8.64 17.93 11.90
C GLU A 22 8.02 19.23 12.41
N LYS A 23 7.06 19.79 11.66
CA LYS A 23 6.35 21.01 12.05
C LYS A 23 5.66 20.91 13.42
N VAL A 24 5.27 19.71 13.83
CA VAL A 24 4.64 19.45 15.14
C VAL A 24 5.56 18.75 16.13
N GLY A 25 6.86 18.70 15.86
CA GLY A 25 7.86 18.09 16.75
C GLY A 25 7.79 16.57 16.84
N ARG A 26 7.19 15.90 15.83
CA ARG A 26 7.15 14.44 15.75
C ARG A 26 8.26 13.92 14.83
N ALA A 27 8.82 12.77 15.18
CA ALA A 27 9.73 12.03 14.30
C ALA A 27 8.95 11.55 13.05
N PRO A 28 9.41 11.86 11.81
CA PRO A 28 8.75 11.46 10.56
C PRO A 28 8.40 9.99 10.46
N GLU A 29 9.24 9.12 11.01
CA GLU A 29 9.14 7.66 11.01
C GLU A 29 7.91 7.17 11.79
N THR A 30 7.31 8.02 12.62
CA THR A 30 6.06 7.73 13.34
C THR A 30 4.81 7.86 12.46
N VAL A 31 4.96 8.30 11.21
CA VAL A 31 3.89 8.41 10.22
C VAL A 31 4.20 7.47 9.06
N GLN A 32 3.35 6.49 8.86
CA GLN A 32 3.49 5.52 7.79
C GLN A 32 2.62 5.92 6.60
N VAL A 33 3.22 5.92 5.40
CA VAL A 33 2.49 6.11 4.14
C VAL A 33 1.95 4.75 3.68
N LEU A 34 0.63 4.66 3.57
CA LEU A 34 -0.06 3.52 2.98
C LEU A 34 -0.53 3.88 1.57
N ALA A 35 0.05 3.26 0.54
CA ALA A 35 -0.39 3.47 -0.84
C ALA A 35 -1.68 2.70 -1.12
N VAL A 36 -2.76 3.41 -1.43
CA VAL A 36 -4.02 2.78 -1.85
C VAL A 36 -3.90 2.40 -3.32
N SER A 37 -3.75 1.10 -3.62
CA SER A 37 -3.44 0.60 -4.96
C SER A 37 -4.65 0.07 -5.72
N LYS A 38 -5.85 0.08 -5.13
CA LYS A 38 -7.09 -0.31 -5.83
C LYS A 38 -7.23 0.44 -7.15
N THR A 39 -7.76 -0.22 -8.17
CA THR A 39 -7.90 0.24 -9.55
C THR A 39 -6.59 0.49 -10.32
N HIS A 40 -5.42 0.30 -9.69
CA HIS A 40 -4.13 0.35 -10.36
C HIS A 40 -3.59 -1.05 -10.62
N PRO A 41 -2.89 -1.29 -11.74
CA PRO A 41 -2.39 -2.62 -12.08
C PRO A 41 -1.14 -2.98 -11.25
N ALA A 42 -0.73 -4.25 -11.25
CA ALA A 42 0.40 -4.74 -10.45
C ALA A 42 1.73 -4.06 -10.82
N GLU A 43 1.90 -3.60 -12.05
CA GLU A 43 3.08 -2.85 -12.50
C GLU A 43 3.21 -1.51 -11.76
N ALA A 44 2.09 -0.86 -11.42
CA ALA A 44 2.11 0.37 -10.62
C ALA A 44 2.53 0.08 -9.18
N VAL A 45 2.10 -1.06 -8.61
CA VAL A 45 2.56 -1.53 -7.28
C VAL A 45 4.06 -1.79 -7.30
N ARG A 46 4.58 -2.47 -8.33
CA ARG A 46 6.02 -2.70 -8.53
C ARG A 46 6.80 -1.40 -8.64
N ALA A 47 6.32 -0.44 -9.43
CA ALA A 47 6.96 0.87 -9.56
C ALA A 47 6.98 1.63 -8.23
N ALA A 48 5.87 1.61 -7.48
CA ALA A 48 5.78 2.23 -6.17
C ALA A 48 6.68 1.54 -5.12
N PHE A 49 6.79 0.21 -5.19
CA PHE A 49 7.70 -0.56 -4.34
C PHE A 49 9.17 -0.23 -4.63
N ALA A 50 9.53 -0.14 -5.92
CA ALA A 50 10.86 0.29 -6.35
C ALA A 50 11.19 1.73 -5.89
N ALA A 51 10.18 2.60 -5.80
CA ALA A 51 10.30 3.94 -5.25
C ALA A 51 10.37 3.99 -3.70
N GLY A 52 10.37 2.85 -3.02
CA GLY A 52 10.60 2.75 -1.58
C GLY A 52 9.35 2.50 -0.73
N LEU A 53 8.15 2.48 -1.32
CA LEU A 53 6.95 2.12 -0.56
C LEU A 53 6.94 0.62 -0.22
N ARG A 54 6.37 0.30 0.93
CA ARG A 54 6.25 -1.08 1.42
C ARG A 54 4.82 -1.46 1.77
N HIS A 55 3.97 -0.50 2.11
CA HIS A 55 2.61 -0.72 2.57
C HIS A 55 1.60 -0.39 1.48
N PHE A 56 0.75 -1.36 1.14
CA PHE A 56 -0.25 -1.26 0.08
C PHE A 56 -1.64 -1.62 0.59
N GLY A 57 -2.62 -0.79 0.25
CA GLY A 57 -4.01 -0.91 0.69
C GLY A 57 -4.95 -1.29 -0.45
N GLU A 58 -5.75 -2.34 -0.23
CA GLU A 58 -6.77 -2.81 -1.19
C GLU A 58 -8.17 -2.84 -0.58
N ASN A 59 -9.17 -2.56 -1.43
CA ASN A 59 -10.58 -2.59 -1.04
C ASN A 59 -11.30 -3.88 -1.47
N TYR A 60 -10.80 -4.53 -2.52
CA TYR A 60 -11.49 -5.64 -3.18
C TYR A 60 -10.58 -6.88 -3.15
N LEU A 61 -11.06 -7.95 -2.52
CA LEU A 61 -10.29 -9.19 -2.34
C LEU A 61 -9.78 -9.76 -3.67
N GLN A 62 -10.65 -9.88 -4.68
CA GLN A 62 -10.28 -10.51 -5.95
C GLN A 62 -9.14 -9.77 -6.65
N GLU A 63 -9.22 -8.43 -6.68
CA GLU A 63 -8.18 -7.59 -7.27
C GLU A 63 -6.87 -7.67 -6.48
N ALA A 64 -6.97 -7.78 -5.15
CA ALA A 64 -5.80 -7.92 -4.30
C ALA A 64 -5.10 -9.26 -4.47
N GLU A 65 -5.85 -10.37 -4.56
CA GLU A 65 -5.29 -11.71 -4.76
C GLU A 65 -4.42 -11.76 -6.02
N ASP A 66 -4.88 -11.17 -7.11
CA ASP A 66 -4.13 -11.09 -8.37
C ASP A 66 -2.83 -10.29 -8.20
N LYS A 67 -2.87 -9.15 -7.49
CA LYS A 67 -1.68 -8.32 -7.24
C LYS A 67 -0.69 -8.97 -6.28
N ILE A 68 -1.19 -9.60 -5.22
CA ILE A 68 -0.39 -10.32 -4.23
C ILE A 68 0.37 -11.44 -4.94
N ALA A 69 -0.31 -12.23 -5.77
CA ALA A 69 0.33 -13.26 -6.58
C ALA A 69 1.34 -12.66 -7.57
N ALA A 70 0.96 -11.58 -8.26
CA ALA A 70 1.82 -10.91 -9.23
C ALA A 70 3.00 -10.13 -8.62
N THR A 71 3.12 -10.05 -7.29
CA THR A 71 4.20 -9.36 -6.57
C THR A 71 4.84 -10.23 -5.49
N ALA A 72 4.57 -11.54 -5.49
CA ALA A 72 5.06 -12.47 -4.49
C ALA A 72 6.60 -12.62 -4.47
N ASP A 73 7.29 -12.17 -5.52
CA ASP A 73 8.75 -12.06 -5.62
C ASP A 73 9.34 -10.84 -4.90
N LEU A 74 8.50 -9.89 -4.44
CA LEU A 74 8.95 -8.69 -3.75
C LEU A 74 9.01 -8.91 -2.23
N ASP A 75 10.22 -9.06 -1.71
CA ASP A 75 10.44 -9.21 -0.27
C ASP A 75 10.13 -7.91 0.50
N GLY A 76 9.31 -8.00 1.55
CA GLY A 76 8.99 -6.88 2.44
C GLY A 76 7.81 -6.01 1.99
N ILE A 77 6.99 -6.48 1.05
CA ILE A 77 5.67 -5.90 0.79
C ILE A 77 4.70 -6.24 1.93
N HIS A 78 3.87 -5.28 2.31
CA HIS A 78 2.82 -5.44 3.33
C HIS A 78 1.46 -5.07 2.74
N TRP A 79 0.52 -6.01 2.81
CA TRP A 79 -0.83 -5.86 2.28
C TRP A 79 -1.84 -5.57 3.37
N HIS A 80 -2.60 -4.49 3.18
CA HIS A 80 -3.63 -4.01 4.10
C HIS A 80 -5.00 -4.09 3.42
N PHE A 81 -5.94 -4.79 4.04
CA PHE A 81 -7.33 -4.76 3.61
C PHE A 81 -8.04 -3.57 4.27
N ILE A 82 -8.50 -2.62 3.46
CA ILE A 82 -9.14 -1.38 3.93
C ILE A 82 -10.58 -1.21 3.39
N GLY A 83 -11.10 -2.23 2.70
CA GLY A 83 -12.48 -2.26 2.19
C GLY A 83 -13.50 -2.79 3.21
N PRO A 84 -14.80 -2.70 2.91
CA PRO A 84 -15.84 -3.33 3.73
C PRO A 84 -15.70 -4.86 3.70
N ILE A 85 -15.82 -5.50 4.86
CA ILE A 85 -15.67 -6.95 4.99
C ILE A 85 -17.02 -7.64 4.81
N GLN A 86 -17.06 -8.62 3.91
CA GLN A 86 -18.16 -9.57 3.82
C GLN A 86 -17.80 -10.82 4.61
N SER A 87 -18.72 -11.34 5.43
CA SER A 87 -18.47 -12.46 6.35
C SER A 87 -17.90 -13.70 5.65
N ASN A 88 -18.38 -14.01 4.44
CA ASN A 88 -17.91 -15.13 3.63
C ASN A 88 -16.50 -14.97 3.05
N LYS A 89 -15.91 -13.77 3.11
CA LYS A 89 -14.56 -13.47 2.60
C LYS A 89 -13.49 -13.38 3.70
N THR A 90 -13.89 -13.41 4.97
CA THR A 90 -13.01 -13.28 6.13
C THR A 90 -11.81 -14.24 6.12
N ARG A 91 -12.04 -15.51 5.76
CA ARG A 91 -10.97 -16.53 5.67
C ARG A 91 -9.90 -16.17 4.64
N ALA A 92 -10.31 -15.75 3.45
CA ALA A 92 -9.38 -15.39 2.38
C ALA A 92 -8.62 -14.11 2.73
N ILE A 93 -9.30 -13.12 3.31
CA ILE A 93 -8.65 -11.89 3.80
C ILE A 93 -7.57 -12.25 4.84
N ALA A 94 -7.87 -13.10 5.82
CA ALA A 94 -6.91 -13.52 6.84
C ALA A 94 -5.72 -14.34 6.30
N ALA A 95 -5.87 -14.99 5.14
CA ALA A 95 -4.81 -15.78 4.52
C ALA A 95 -3.84 -14.94 3.66
N HIS A 96 -4.31 -13.80 3.15
CA HIS A 96 -3.59 -13.02 2.13
C HIS A 96 -3.11 -11.65 2.61
N PHE A 97 -3.68 -11.10 3.67
CA PHE A 97 -3.35 -9.75 4.14
C PHE A 97 -2.64 -9.77 5.51
N ASP A 98 -1.69 -8.85 5.66
CA ASP A 98 -0.98 -8.62 6.93
C ASP A 98 -1.86 -7.81 7.92
N TRP A 99 -2.70 -6.91 7.39
CA TRP A 99 -3.52 -6.00 8.19
C TRP A 99 -4.96 -5.92 7.70
N VAL A 100 -5.89 -5.69 8.62
CA VAL A 100 -7.30 -5.41 8.34
C VAL A 100 -7.74 -4.19 9.14
N HIS A 101 -8.20 -3.13 8.45
CA HIS A 101 -8.48 -1.83 9.09
C HIS A 101 -9.97 -1.59 9.37
N SER A 102 -10.85 -2.41 8.81
CA SER A 102 -12.30 -2.20 8.77
C SER A 102 -13.07 -3.13 9.72
N VAL A 103 -12.50 -3.40 10.89
CA VAL A 103 -13.13 -4.20 11.96
C VAL A 103 -14.15 -3.42 12.77
#